data_AF-A0A836UPB0-F1
#
_entry.id   AF-A0A836UPB0-F1
#
_cell.length_a   1.000
_cell.length_b   1.000
_cell.length_c   1.000
_cell.angle_alpha   90.00
_cell.angle_beta   90.00
_cell.angle_gamma   90.00
#
_symmetry.space_group_name_H-M   'P 1'
#
loop_
_entity.id
_entity.type
_entity.pdbx_description
1 polymer ?
#
loop_
_entity_poly.entity_id
_entity_poly.type
_entity_poly.pdbx_seq_one_letter_code
_entity_poly.pdbx_strand_id
1 'polypeptide(L)' 'MSPLKIGLVLLVLISAICSLLHKELTRVYQVITLFYPDRIVDNFRTMETVFTAAAIHRPPHTPSRANRPTCRRPI' A
#
# COMPACT_ATOMS: atom_id res chain seq x y z
N MET A 1 5.35 42.84 10.11
CA MET A 1 6.05 41.53 10.08
C MET A 1 7.42 41.74 9.46
N SER A 2 8.50 41.23 10.05
CA SER A 2 9.83 41.39 9.46
C SER A 2 9.95 40.53 8.18
N PRO A 3 10.67 41.00 7.15
CA PRO A 3 10.82 40.27 5.88
C PRO A 3 11.40 38.87 6.08
N LEU A 4 12.24 38.69 7.10
CA LEU A 4 12.83 37.42 7.49
C LEU A 4 11.77 36.41 7.99
N LYS A 5 10.75 36.86 8.73
CA LYS A 5 9.63 36.01 9.15
C LYS A 5 8.75 35.59 7.98
N ILE A 6 8.55 36.49 7.01
CA ILE A 6 7.76 36.19 5.80
C ILE A 6 8.47 35.13 4.96
N GLY A 7 9.79 35.27 4.75
CA GLY A 7 10.59 34.28 4.03
C GLY A 7 10.57 32.90 4.69
N LEU A 8 10.66 32.86 6.03
CA LEU A 8 10.64 31.60 6.77
C LEU A 8 9.27 30.90 6.70
N VAL A 9 8.18 31.65 6.81
CA VAL A 9 6.81 31.11 6.63
C VAL A 9 6.62 30.56 5.22
N LEU A 10 7.11 31.26 4.19
CA LEU A 10 7.02 30.81 2.81
C LEU A 10 7.81 29.51 2.59
N LEU A 11 9.02 29.42 3.15
CA LEU A 11 9.86 28.22 3.05
C LEU A 11 9.17 27.00 3.67
N VAL A 12 8.59 27.17 4.86
CA VAL A 12 7.85 26.10 5.55
C VAL A 12 6.61 25.69 4.75
N LEU A 13 5.90 26.66 4.15
CA LEU A 13 4.74 26.36 3.33
C LEU A 13 5.13 25.54 2.08
N ILE A 14 6.19 25.94 1.39
CA ILE A 14 6.69 25.24 0.20
C ILE A 14 7.17 23.82 0.56
N SER A 15 7.91 23.66 1.65
CA SER A 15 8.40 22.35 2.08
C SER A 15 7.27 21.40 2.49
N ALA A 16 6.24 21.93 3.15
CA ALA A 16 5.03 21.18 3.50
C ALA A 16 4.27 20.73 2.24
N ILE A 17 4.08 21.62 1.27
CA ILE A 17 3.45 21.33 -0.02
C ILE A 17 4.24 20.25 -0.77
N CYS A 18 5.56 20.43 -0.91
CA CYS A 18 6.44 19.44 -1.54
C CYS A 18 6.36 18.07 -0.86
N SER A 19 6.32 18.02 0.48
CA SER A 19 6.24 16.75 1.21
C SER A 19 4.92 16.01 0.99
N LEU A 20 3.81 16.76 0.90
CA LEU A 20 2.48 16.20 0.60
C LEU A 20 2.44 15.66 -0.83
N LEU A 21 2.89 16.45 -1.80
CA LEU A 21 2.94 16.06 -3.21
C LEU A 21 3.89 14.90 -3.45
N HIS A 22 5.02 14.83 -2.75
CA HIS A 22 6.00 13.75 -2.93
C HIS A 22 5.40 12.38 -2.59
N LYS A 23 4.60 12.29 -1.52
CA LYS A 23 3.95 11.04 -1.12
C LYS A 23 2.92 10.57 -2.14
N GLU A 24 2.05 11.47 -2.57
CA GLU A 24 1.02 11.17 -3.59
C GLU A 24 1.65 10.80 -4.93
N LEU A 25 2.68 11.53 -5.36
CA LEU A 25 3.39 11.25 -6.59
C LEU A 25 4.12 9.90 -6.55
N THR A 26 4.74 9.58 -5.41
CA THR A 26 5.40 8.28 -5.21
C THR A 26 4.38 7.14 -5.25
N ARG A 27 3.21 7.31 -4.62
CA ARG A 27 2.13 6.33 -4.67
C ARG A 27 1.63 6.11 -6.10
N VAL A 28 1.36 7.18 -6.86
CA VAL A 28 0.91 7.08 -8.26
C VAL A 28 1.97 6.38 -9.12
N TYR A 29 3.24 6.74 -8.94
CA TYR A 29 4.35 6.11 -9.65
C TYR A 29 4.44 4.59 -9.37
N GLN A 30 4.27 4.19 -8.10
CA GLN A 30 4.28 2.78 -7.70
C GLN A 30 3.11 1.98 -8.30
N VAL A 31 1.92 2.59 -8.39
CA VAL A 31 0.75 1.96 -9.03
C VAL A 31 0.98 1.77 -10.54
N ILE A 32 1.53 2.78 -11.23
CA ILE A 32 1.79 2.70 -12.67
C ILE A 32 2.87 1.64 -12.98
N THR A 33 3.87 1.54 -12.10
CA THR A 33 5.02 0.64 -12.29
C THR A 33 4.84 -0.73 -11.64
N LEU A 34 3.64 -1.07 -11.14
CA LEU A 34 3.40 -2.26 -10.32
C LEU A 34 3.91 -3.56 -10.97
N PHE A 35 3.77 -3.67 -12.29
CA PHE A 35 4.10 -4.87 -13.07
C PHE A 35 5.42 -4.76 -13.85
N TYR A 36 6.23 -3.74 -13.59
CA TYR A 36 7.52 -3.62 -14.26
C TYR A 36 8.43 -4.77 -13.80
N PRO A 37 9.04 -5.53 -14.72
CA PRO A 37 9.74 -6.77 -14.38
C PRO A 37 10.87 -6.56 -13.38
N ASP A 38 11.57 -5.43 -13.47
CA ASP A 38 12.68 -5.09 -12.57
C ASP A 38 12.24 -4.61 -11.18
N ARG A 39 10.94 -4.30 -10.99
CA ARG A 39 10.41 -3.72 -9.74
C ARG A 39 9.23 -4.48 -9.15
N ILE A 40 8.76 -5.52 -9.83
CA ILE A 40 7.58 -6.29 -9.43
C ILE A 40 7.75 -6.87 -8.03
N VAL A 41 8.93 -7.41 -7.71
CA VAL A 41 9.21 -8.01 -6.39
C VAL A 41 9.09 -6.97 -5.28
N ASP A 42 9.72 -5.81 -5.46
CA ASP A 42 9.68 -4.74 -4.46
C ASP A 42 8.29 -4.10 -4.35
N ASN A 43 7.60 -3.89 -5.47
CA ASN A 43 6.26 -3.32 -5.50
C ASN A 43 5.23 -4.21 -4.79
N PHE A 44 5.31 -5.54 -4.99
CA PHE A 44 4.46 -6.50 -4.28
C PHE A 44 4.79 -6.55 -2.77
N ARG A 45 6.07 -6.36 -2.40
CA ARG A 45 6.48 -6.29 -0.99
C ARG A 45 5.95 -5.05 -0.28
N THR A 46 5.86 -3.92 -0.98
CA THR A 46 5.30 -2.66 -0.45
C THR A 46 3.83 -2.46 -0.79
N MET A 47 3.14 -3.50 -1.28
CA MET A 47 1.77 -3.38 -1.76
C MET A 47 0.79 -2.94 -0.66
N GLU A 48 1.00 -3.40 0.59
CA GLU A 48 0.19 -2.98 1.75
C GLU A 48 0.29 -1.48 2.02
N THR A 49 1.47 -0.89 1.87
CA THR A 49 1.73 0.54 2.06
C THR A 49 1.20 1.39 0.90
N VAL A 50 1.26 0.87 -0.33
CA VAL A 50 0.78 1.58 -1.53
C VAL A 50 -0.74 1.69 -1.53
N PHE A 51 -1.44 0.56 -1.35
CA PHE A 51 -2.89 0.52 -1.48
C PHE A 51 -3.66 0.89 -0.21
N THR A 52 -2.96 1.26 0.88
CA THR A 52 -3.57 1.51 2.20
C THR A 52 -4.61 0.44 2.48
N ALA A 53 -4.21 -0.82 2.37
CA ALA A 53 -5.17 -1.92 2.32
C ALA A 53 -6.02 -1.85 3.59
N ALA A 54 -7.30 -1.50 3.43
CA ALA A 54 -8.28 -1.65 4.50
C ALA A 54 -8.16 -3.09 4.95
N ALA A 55 -7.77 -3.30 6.21
CA ALA A 55 -7.51 -4.64 6.73
C ALA A 55 -8.75 -5.50 6.44
N ILE A 56 -8.61 -6.43 5.51
CA ILE A 56 -9.69 -7.36 5.18
C ILE A 56 -9.81 -8.21 6.44
N HIS A 57 -10.83 -7.93 7.24
CA HIS A 57 -11.14 -8.69 8.44
C HIS A 57 -11.48 -10.10 7.99
N ARG A 58 -10.47 -10.98 7.97
CA ARG A 58 -10.68 -12.40 7.72
C ARG A 58 -11.54 -12.89 8.87
N PRO A 59 -12.79 -13.35 8.62
CA PRO A 59 -13.56 -13.95 9.68
C PRO A 59 -12.74 -15.10 10.27
N PRO A 60 -12.75 -15.28 11.60
CA PRO A 60 -12.01 -16.34 12.26
C PRO A 60 -12.38 -17.65 11.56
N HIS A 61 -11.35 -18.41 11.17
CA HIS A 61 -11.48 -19.66 10.44
C HIS A 61 -12.64 -20.48 11.00
N THR A 62 -13.79 -20.44 10.32
CA THR A 62 -14.77 -21.50 10.49
C THR A 62 -14.05 -22.77 10.03
N PRO A 63 -13.97 -23.82 10.85
CA PRO A 63 -13.46 -25.09 10.37
C PRO A 63 -14.40 -25.50 9.25
N SER A 64 -13.96 -25.27 8.00
CA SER A 64 -14.60 -25.84 6.84
C SER A 64 -14.53 -27.34 7.06
N ARG A 65 -15.67 -27.92 7.43
CA ARG A 65 -15.87 -29.36 7.50
C ARG A 65 -15.69 -29.86 6.08
N ALA A 66 -14.43 -30.06 5.71
CA ALA A 66 -14.06 -30.78 4.52
C ALA A 66 -14.68 -32.17 4.69
N ASN A 67 -15.80 -32.40 4.02
CA ASN A 67 -16.32 -33.73 3.82
C ASN A 67 -15.20 -34.51 3.14
N ARG A 68 -14.48 -35.32 3.93
CA ARG A 68 -13.56 -36.32 3.40
C ARG A 68 -14.34 -37.13 2.37
N PRO A 69 -13.94 -37.18 1.08
CA PRO A 69 -14.49 -38.18 0.20
C PRO A 69 -14.08 -39.53 0.79
N THR A 70 -15.07 -40.29 1.24
CA THR A 70 -14.90 -41.68 1.63
C THR A 70 -14.46 -42.44 0.38
N CYS A 71 -13.15 -42.69 0.26
CA CYS A 71 -12.64 -43.71 -0.64
C CYS A 71 -13.13 -45.08 -0.15
N ARG A 72 -14.35 -45.48 -0.55
CA ARG A 72 -14.71 -46.90 -0.58
C ARG A 72 -14.04 -47.51 -1.80
N ARG A 73 -12.98 -48.27 -1.58
CA ARG A 73 -12.54 -49.27 -2.56
C ARG A 73 -13.59 -50.40 -2.59
N PRO A 74 -14.12 -50.78 -3.76
CA PRO A 74 -14.84 -52.04 -3.88
C PRO A 74 -13.86 -53.21 -3.75
N ILE A 75 -14.29 -54.23 -3.02
CA ILE A 75 -13.63 -55.55 -2.88
C ILE A 75 -14.01 -56.38 -4.10
#